data_AF-A0A833H3D9-F1
#
_entry.id   AF-A0A833H3D9-F1
#
_cell.length_a   1.000
_cell.length_b   1.000
_cell.length_c   1.000
_cell.angle_alpha   90.00
_cell.angle_beta   90.00
_cell.angle_gamma   90.00
#
_symmetry.space_group_name_H-M   'P 1'
#
loop_
_entity.id
_entity.type
_entity.pdbx_description
1 polymer ?
#
loop_
_entity_poly.entity_id
_entity_poly.type
_entity_poly.pdbx_seq_one_letter_code
_entity_poly.pdbx_strand_id
1 'polypeptide(L)'
;MKRNTIIFIALPILLSSCLGRLDDISVDPSVLLQSMLSAGAQSPAPAGFTVGGQIYGDTPSGLDLSLSGGTGCGGVQNLSPAATGIYQFVGIPDGCMGTGITITTQPTGVYCQIYNNTGLNVSGANVTGADLYCFSVEMPATTQTTIEGNSNTASIRLSASPGPGGITVNFTSGSGAVTTTASLSFTSANFSTYQNLTLTGAADGNLSSETVTISADVATHAMGGFDTTTLDTTATGMARFIYVTSGTHNGNFASDAALPGSNWVQRADHYCSLNANRPASLVGTGNYRALLTGASTRRSDSGAQLDWPLRAGISYYDQDGTTLFATADASNLFTTPVANLLPGGGDYWTGVGSAPSWTTGSHCASWTVGTTLQTGHFGQGVTNDASLFAFSNFNCDQLKSLLCVQDIRDNGDGTASSVHQNLTWMRCSMGQTYDAATNGCTGAAGTYQYCATGDDSCNGGTSPGLLDGFGPSPMFTACASSTLAGRSWRVPTLAELSELARSYRASPDILPDIMTSYYYATTYAANPTNYYGILFNSSITNGFLAKDSPVAFLLCVSDGM
;
A
#
# COMPACT_ATOMS: atom_id res chain seq x y z
N MET A 1 39.37 12.16 55.98
CA MET A 1 39.08 13.48 56.59
C MET A 1 37.56 13.66 56.51
N LYS A 2 36.81 14.06 57.55
CA LYS A 2 36.56 15.46 57.99
C LYS A 2 36.27 16.40 56.78
N ARG A 3 35.16 17.16 56.72
CA ARG A 3 34.09 17.40 57.73
C ARG A 3 32.78 17.91 57.08
N ASN A 4 31.72 17.96 57.89
CA ASN A 4 30.35 18.44 57.65
C ASN A 4 30.22 19.78 56.91
N THR A 5 29.01 20.08 56.40
CA THR A 5 28.16 21.17 56.92
C THR A 5 26.67 20.89 56.64
N ILE A 6 25.80 21.28 57.58
CA ILE A 6 24.33 21.23 57.52
C ILE A 6 23.83 22.67 57.74
N ILE A 7 22.74 23.10 57.10
CA ILE A 7 21.96 24.27 57.52
C ILE A 7 20.47 23.89 57.60
N PHE A 8 19.82 24.32 58.69
CA PHE A 8 18.44 24.02 59.09
C PHE A 8 17.83 25.29 59.72
N ILE A 9 16.66 25.74 59.27
CA ILE A 9 15.80 26.78 59.91
C ILE A 9 14.36 26.39 59.53
N ALA A 10 13.54 25.75 60.38
CA ALA A 10 12.78 26.21 61.57
C ALA A 10 11.46 26.94 61.20
N LEU A 11 10.24 26.53 61.67
CA LEU A 11 9.62 26.48 63.03
C LEU A 11 9.28 27.87 63.64
N PRO A 12 8.50 28.03 64.75
CA PRO A 12 7.85 27.08 65.70
C PRO A 12 6.38 26.74 65.31
N ILE A 13 5.30 26.51 66.11
CA ILE A 13 4.84 26.64 67.53
C ILE A 13 3.67 25.60 67.72
N LEU A 14 3.24 25.03 68.87
CA LEU A 14 3.85 24.44 70.09
C LEU A 14 2.70 23.66 70.84
N LEU A 15 2.64 23.59 72.19
CA LEU A 15 1.67 22.78 72.98
C LEU A 15 0.91 23.59 74.06
N SER A 16 -0.34 23.21 74.36
CA SER A 16 -1.01 23.25 75.69
C SER A 16 -2.48 22.75 75.61
N SER A 17 -3.16 22.23 76.65
CA SER A 17 -2.76 21.45 77.84
C SER A 17 -4.00 21.08 78.69
N CYS A 18 -4.31 19.79 78.94
CA CYS A 18 -5.14 19.38 80.10
C CYS A 18 -5.03 17.88 80.42
N LEU A 19 -5.07 17.51 81.71
CA LEU A 19 -5.11 16.13 82.22
C LEU A 19 -6.29 15.98 83.18
N GLY A 20 -7.16 14.99 82.94
CA GLY A 20 -8.36 14.71 83.73
C GLY A 20 -8.33 13.28 84.27
N ARG A 21 -8.38 13.15 85.60
CA ARG A 21 -8.24 11.91 86.37
C ARG A 21 -9.38 10.92 86.12
N LEU A 22 -9.04 9.63 85.99
CA LEU A 22 -9.99 8.51 86.04
C LEU A 22 -10.25 8.13 87.50
N ASP A 23 -11.41 8.51 88.01
CA ASP A 23 -12.10 7.97 89.20
C ASP A 23 -13.60 8.32 89.01
N ASP A 24 -14.54 7.53 89.56
CA ASP A 24 -16.02 7.68 89.47
C ASP A 24 -16.68 7.69 88.06
N ILE A 25 -17.01 6.49 87.55
CA ILE A 25 -18.30 6.24 86.88
C ILE A 25 -18.97 5.05 87.56
N SER A 26 -20.11 5.29 88.21
CA SER A 26 -20.95 4.23 88.79
C SER A 26 -21.74 3.51 87.69
N VAL A 27 -21.69 2.18 87.68
CA VAL A 27 -22.43 1.34 86.73
C VAL A 27 -23.65 0.73 87.41
N ASP A 28 -24.84 1.06 86.94
CA ASP A 28 -26.10 0.48 87.42
C ASP A 28 -26.24 -0.98 86.95
N PRO A 29 -26.30 -1.98 87.87
CA PRO A 29 -26.47 -3.39 87.51
C PRO A 29 -27.77 -3.69 86.75
N SER A 30 -28.79 -2.84 86.88
CA SER A 30 -30.12 -3.04 86.29
C SER A 30 -30.09 -3.08 84.76
N VAL A 31 -29.22 -2.28 84.14
CA VAL A 31 -29.15 -2.15 82.67
C VAL A 31 -28.50 -3.38 82.01
N LEU A 32 -27.63 -4.08 82.73
CA LEU A 32 -26.91 -5.26 82.23
C LEU A 32 -27.76 -6.54 82.14
N LEU A 33 -28.90 -6.60 82.82
CA LEU A 33 -29.77 -7.78 82.83
C LEU A 33 -30.85 -7.73 81.72
N GLN A 34 -31.26 -6.52 81.31
CA GLN A 34 -32.29 -6.33 80.29
C GLN A 34 -31.79 -6.67 78.87
N SER A 35 -30.48 -6.52 78.61
CA SER A 35 -29.85 -6.79 77.31
C SER A 35 -29.57 -8.27 77.03
N MET A 36 -29.49 -9.11 78.07
CA MET A 36 -29.16 -10.54 77.93
C MET A 36 -30.39 -11.47 77.82
N LEU A 37 -31.59 -10.91 77.72
CA LEU A 37 -32.86 -11.66 77.59
C LEU A 37 -33.62 -11.43 76.28
N SER A 38 -33.10 -10.59 75.37
CA SER A 38 -33.63 -10.42 74.01
C SER A 38 -32.83 -11.18 72.94
N ALA A 39 -31.75 -11.87 73.33
CA ALA A 39 -30.99 -12.81 72.50
C ALA A 39 -31.77 -14.13 72.28
N GLY A 40 -32.99 -14.03 71.75
CA GLY A 40 -33.66 -15.16 71.14
C GLY A 40 -32.77 -15.72 70.03
N ALA A 41 -32.56 -17.03 70.01
CA ALA A 41 -31.61 -17.67 69.11
C ALA A 41 -32.02 -17.45 67.64
N GLN A 42 -31.45 -16.44 67.00
CA GLN A 42 -31.39 -16.41 65.54
C GLN A 42 -30.65 -17.66 65.11
N SER A 43 -31.35 -18.53 64.39
CA SER A 43 -30.69 -19.48 63.49
C SER A 43 -29.61 -18.74 62.72
N PRO A 44 -28.43 -19.33 62.47
CA PRO A 44 -27.55 -18.77 61.44
C PRO A 44 -28.40 -18.57 60.18
N ALA A 45 -28.35 -17.36 59.62
CA ALA A 45 -28.96 -17.12 58.33
C ALA A 45 -28.36 -18.14 57.34
N PRO A 46 -29.17 -18.82 56.51
CA PRO A 46 -28.63 -19.77 55.55
C PRO A 46 -27.53 -19.11 54.73
N ALA A 47 -26.38 -19.78 54.61
CA ALA A 47 -25.34 -19.32 53.71
C ALA A 47 -25.93 -19.34 52.30
N GLY A 48 -26.26 -18.16 51.78
CA GLY A 48 -27.02 -18.03 50.53
C GLY A 48 -26.28 -18.66 49.36
N PHE A 49 -27.06 -19.26 48.46
CA PHE A 49 -26.58 -20.03 47.33
C PHE A 49 -25.77 -19.17 46.34
N THR A 50 -25.05 -19.84 45.45
CA THR A 50 -24.31 -19.19 44.37
C THR A 50 -25.00 -19.41 43.01
N VAL A 51 -24.85 -18.43 42.12
CA VAL A 51 -25.39 -18.46 40.75
C VAL A 51 -24.26 -18.08 39.78
N GLY A 52 -23.97 -18.91 38.78
CA GLY A 52 -22.93 -18.61 37.78
C GLY A 52 -22.51 -19.82 36.93
N GLY A 53 -21.24 -19.86 36.54
CA GLY A 53 -20.69 -20.85 35.61
C GLY A 53 -19.18 -20.69 35.42
N GLN A 54 -18.67 -21.16 34.28
CA GLN A 54 -17.29 -20.92 33.84
C GLN A 54 -17.21 -19.91 32.70
N ILE A 55 -16.12 -19.16 32.66
CA ILE A 55 -15.73 -18.29 31.54
C ILE A 55 -14.62 -19.00 30.77
N TYR A 56 -14.88 -19.26 29.48
CA TYR A 56 -13.97 -19.93 28.55
C TYR A 56 -13.45 -18.96 27.49
N GLY A 57 -12.26 -19.25 26.95
CA GLY A 57 -11.65 -18.51 25.84
C GLY A 57 -10.75 -17.37 26.30
N ASP A 58 -10.96 -16.18 25.74
CA ASP A 58 -10.13 -15.00 25.99
C ASP A 58 -10.41 -14.36 27.37
N THR A 59 -9.42 -13.63 27.89
CA THR A 59 -9.51 -12.95 29.18
C THR A 59 -10.58 -11.84 29.16
N PRO A 60 -11.61 -11.88 30.02
CA PRO A 60 -12.78 -10.98 29.97
C PRO A 60 -12.52 -9.58 30.56
N SER A 61 -11.32 -9.01 30.40
CA SER A 61 -10.95 -7.75 31.07
C SER A 61 -11.83 -6.58 30.62
N GLY A 62 -12.69 -6.07 31.53
CA GLY A 62 -13.69 -5.04 31.24
C GLY A 62 -15.11 -5.58 31.00
N LEU A 63 -15.34 -6.88 31.19
CA LEU A 63 -16.66 -7.47 31.27
C LEU A 63 -17.35 -7.06 32.57
N ASP A 64 -18.55 -6.50 32.48
CA ASP A 64 -19.46 -6.35 33.63
C ASP A 64 -20.69 -7.24 33.44
N LEU A 65 -21.02 -7.99 34.49
CA LEU A 65 -22.19 -8.84 34.60
C LEU A 65 -23.12 -8.32 35.70
N SER A 66 -24.42 -8.34 35.44
CA SER A 66 -25.46 -8.01 36.42
C SER A 66 -26.46 -9.15 36.57
N LEU A 67 -26.63 -9.65 37.79
CA LEU A 67 -27.76 -10.50 38.14
C LEU A 67 -28.92 -9.60 38.53
N SER A 68 -29.83 -9.40 37.59
CA SER A 68 -31.07 -8.64 37.81
C SER A 68 -31.91 -9.27 38.92
N GLY A 69 -32.38 -8.46 39.88
CA GLY A 69 -33.08 -8.94 41.06
C GLY A 69 -34.52 -9.39 40.76
N GLY A 70 -34.75 -10.70 40.71
CA GLY A 70 -36.07 -11.31 40.58
C GLY A 70 -36.78 -11.51 41.92
N THR A 71 -37.97 -12.13 41.88
CA THR A 71 -38.75 -12.43 43.09
C THR A 71 -37.93 -13.32 44.04
N GLY A 72 -37.72 -12.85 45.27
CA GLY A 72 -36.93 -13.56 46.29
C GLY A 72 -35.41 -13.33 46.21
N CYS A 73 -34.87 -12.73 45.14
CA CYS A 73 -33.43 -12.67 44.90
C CYS A 73 -32.66 -11.60 45.70
N GLY A 74 -33.38 -10.70 46.38
CA GLY A 74 -32.78 -9.52 47.01
C GLY A 74 -32.59 -8.35 46.03
N GLY A 75 -31.56 -7.54 46.25
CA GLY A 75 -31.18 -6.46 45.33
C GLY A 75 -30.39 -6.97 44.12
N VAL A 76 -30.21 -6.10 43.11
CA VAL A 76 -29.32 -6.35 41.97
C VAL A 76 -27.90 -6.57 42.47
N GLN A 77 -27.23 -7.64 41.99
CA GLN A 77 -25.79 -7.84 42.19
C GLN A 77 -25.04 -7.61 40.88
N ASN A 78 -23.87 -6.98 40.95
CA ASN A 78 -22.96 -6.81 39.83
C ASN A 78 -21.61 -7.50 40.11
N LEU A 79 -20.96 -7.99 39.06
CA LEU A 79 -19.68 -8.68 39.10
C LEU A 79 -18.86 -8.30 37.87
N SER A 80 -17.57 -8.02 38.04
CA SER A 80 -16.65 -7.66 36.94
C SER A 80 -15.51 -8.69 36.84
N PRO A 81 -15.69 -9.83 36.13
CA PRO A 81 -14.65 -10.85 36.01
C PRO A 81 -13.46 -10.33 35.20
N ALA A 82 -12.24 -10.49 35.73
CA ALA A 82 -11.00 -10.08 35.05
C ALA A 82 -10.14 -11.26 34.57
N ALA A 83 -10.63 -12.49 34.69
CA ALA A 83 -9.94 -13.74 34.35
C ALA A 83 -10.93 -14.82 33.91
N THR A 84 -10.43 -15.86 33.23
CA THR A 84 -11.18 -17.07 32.88
C THR A 84 -11.36 -18.01 34.09
N GLY A 85 -12.23 -19.01 33.95
CA GLY A 85 -12.57 -19.94 35.03
C GLY A 85 -13.89 -19.62 35.72
N ILE A 86 -14.07 -20.05 36.98
CA ILE A 86 -15.37 -20.01 37.67
C ILE A 86 -15.71 -18.57 38.11
N TYR A 87 -16.91 -18.11 37.74
CA TYR A 87 -17.50 -16.85 38.22
C TYR A 87 -18.81 -17.12 38.98
N GLN A 88 -19.10 -16.35 40.02
CA GLN A 88 -20.23 -16.59 40.93
C GLN A 88 -20.79 -15.28 41.50
N PHE A 89 -22.10 -15.09 41.39
CA PHE A 89 -22.86 -14.25 42.33
C PHE A 89 -23.07 -15.07 43.61
N VAL A 90 -23.05 -14.41 44.78
CA VAL A 90 -22.97 -15.09 46.08
C VAL A 90 -23.99 -14.58 47.08
N GLY A 91 -24.43 -15.43 48.01
CA GLY A 91 -25.40 -15.05 49.04
C GLY A 91 -26.83 -14.92 48.50
N ILE A 92 -27.16 -15.59 47.39
CA ILE A 92 -28.49 -15.53 46.76
C ILE A 92 -29.50 -16.30 47.63
N PRO A 93 -30.66 -15.72 48.00
CA PRO A 93 -31.64 -16.41 48.83
C PRO A 93 -32.29 -17.62 48.13
N ASP A 94 -32.76 -18.57 48.94
CA ASP A 94 -33.59 -19.67 48.47
C ASP A 94 -34.92 -19.17 47.89
N GLY A 95 -35.42 -19.82 46.85
CA GLY A 95 -36.62 -19.38 46.15
C GLY A 95 -36.46 -18.11 45.30
N CYS A 96 -35.23 -17.64 45.06
CA CYS A 96 -34.94 -16.65 44.02
C CYS A 96 -35.36 -17.19 42.65
N MET A 97 -36.29 -16.51 41.96
CA MET A 97 -36.84 -16.97 40.68
C MET A 97 -36.85 -15.88 39.60
N GLY A 98 -36.76 -16.34 38.35
CA GLY A 98 -37.05 -15.54 37.15
C GLY A 98 -35.92 -14.63 36.69
N THR A 99 -34.70 -14.88 37.12
CA THR A 99 -33.53 -14.06 36.81
C THR A 99 -32.72 -14.60 35.64
N GLY A 100 -32.11 -13.66 34.91
CA GLY A 100 -31.04 -13.92 33.95
C GLY A 100 -29.84 -13.04 34.29
N ILE A 101 -28.65 -13.52 33.97
CA ILE A 101 -27.42 -12.74 34.05
C ILE A 101 -27.34 -11.88 32.79
N THR A 102 -27.11 -10.58 32.94
CA THR A 102 -27.01 -9.64 31.82
C THR A 102 -25.57 -9.17 31.70
N ILE A 103 -24.99 -9.24 30.49
CA ILE A 103 -23.75 -8.51 30.19
C ILE A 103 -24.14 -7.03 30.11
N THR A 104 -23.68 -6.21 31.06
CA THR A 104 -23.91 -4.77 31.08
C THR A 104 -22.80 -3.99 30.39
N THR A 105 -21.59 -4.55 30.34
CA THR A 105 -20.42 -4.01 29.61
C THR A 105 -19.69 -5.17 28.94
N GLN A 106 -19.41 -5.06 27.63
CA GLN A 106 -18.53 -6.00 26.92
C GLN A 106 -17.06 -5.51 26.98
N PRO A 107 -16.06 -6.42 27.06
CA PRO A 107 -14.65 -6.06 26.92
C PRO A 107 -14.34 -5.36 25.59
N THR A 108 -13.30 -4.52 25.54
CA THR A 108 -12.84 -3.93 24.26
C THR A 108 -12.09 -4.99 23.43
N GLY A 109 -12.52 -5.21 22.17
CA GLY A 109 -11.88 -6.15 21.24
C GLY A 109 -12.13 -7.64 21.49
N VAL A 110 -12.80 -7.99 22.59
CA VAL A 110 -13.27 -9.34 22.93
C VAL A 110 -14.78 -9.29 23.14
N TYR A 111 -15.51 -10.25 22.57
CA TYR A 111 -16.95 -10.41 22.76
C TYR A 111 -17.21 -11.64 23.60
N CYS A 112 -17.98 -11.47 24.68
CA CYS A 112 -18.46 -12.57 25.51
C CYS A 112 -19.95 -12.84 25.23
N GLN A 113 -20.38 -14.10 25.24
CA GLN A 113 -21.80 -14.45 25.30
C GLN A 113 -22.10 -15.52 26.34
N ILE A 114 -23.27 -15.41 26.98
CA ILE A 114 -23.74 -16.31 28.04
C ILE A 114 -24.58 -17.42 27.41
N TYR A 115 -24.13 -18.66 27.55
CA TYR A 115 -24.88 -19.87 27.24
C TYR A 115 -25.75 -20.28 28.45
N ASN A 116 -26.87 -20.96 28.19
CA ASN A 116 -27.76 -21.52 29.23
C ASN A 116 -28.24 -20.48 30.29
N ASN A 117 -28.50 -19.25 29.85
CA ASN A 117 -28.86 -18.10 30.70
C ASN A 117 -30.36 -18.04 31.09
N THR A 118 -31.07 -19.17 31.09
CA THR A 118 -32.54 -19.20 31.19
C THR A 118 -33.01 -20.08 32.35
N GLY A 119 -33.88 -19.54 33.21
CA GLY A 119 -34.48 -20.31 34.30
C GLY A 119 -33.52 -20.58 35.46
N LEU A 120 -32.67 -19.60 35.80
CA LEU A 120 -31.65 -19.66 36.85
C LEU A 120 -32.23 -19.62 38.29
N ASN A 121 -33.33 -20.35 38.51
CA ASN A 121 -34.07 -20.37 39.77
C ASN A 121 -33.27 -21.11 40.85
N VAL A 122 -33.10 -20.46 42.01
CA VAL A 122 -32.48 -21.06 43.20
C VAL A 122 -33.55 -21.82 43.98
N SER A 123 -33.30 -23.12 44.23
CA SER A 123 -34.20 -24.00 45.00
C SER A 123 -33.38 -25.07 45.71
N GLY A 124 -32.99 -24.81 46.95
CA GLY A 124 -32.22 -25.72 47.80
C GLY A 124 -30.78 -26.05 47.34
N ALA A 125 -30.30 -25.45 46.24
CA ALA A 125 -29.00 -25.74 45.63
C ALA A 125 -28.42 -24.53 44.86
N ASN A 126 -27.10 -24.54 44.66
CA ASN A 126 -26.41 -23.57 43.79
C ASN A 126 -26.79 -23.79 42.32
N VAL A 127 -26.86 -22.69 41.56
CA VAL A 127 -27.10 -22.71 40.11
C VAL A 127 -25.77 -22.57 39.37
N THR A 128 -25.42 -23.59 38.60
CA THR A 128 -24.14 -23.69 37.87
C THR A 128 -24.36 -23.99 36.40
N GLY A 129 -23.45 -23.53 35.54
CA GLY A 129 -23.49 -23.83 34.10
C GLY A 129 -24.21 -22.78 33.27
N ALA A 130 -24.39 -21.56 33.80
CA ALA A 130 -24.60 -20.36 32.98
C ALA A 130 -23.22 -19.89 32.47
N ASP A 131 -22.68 -20.59 31.47
CA ASP A 131 -21.29 -20.44 31.06
C ASP A 131 -21.09 -19.29 30.06
N LEU A 132 -19.94 -18.62 30.13
CA LEU A 132 -19.54 -17.59 29.18
C LEU A 132 -18.49 -18.09 28.20
N TYR A 133 -18.65 -17.70 26.94
CA TYR A 133 -17.68 -17.92 25.88
C TYR A 133 -17.21 -16.56 25.37
N CYS A 134 -15.93 -16.25 25.62
CA CYS A 134 -15.29 -14.98 25.27
C CYS A 134 -14.24 -15.22 24.17
N PHE A 135 -14.27 -14.42 23.11
CA PHE A 135 -13.36 -14.55 21.97
C PHE A 135 -13.13 -13.20 21.27
N SER A 136 -12.03 -13.11 20.53
CA SER A 136 -11.70 -12.02 19.61
C SER A 136 -11.77 -12.52 18.17
N VAL A 137 -11.90 -11.58 17.21
CA VAL A 137 -11.82 -11.88 15.77
C VAL A 137 -10.37 -11.68 15.33
N GLU A 138 -9.72 -12.75 14.86
CA GLU A 138 -8.38 -12.67 14.30
C GLU A 138 -8.46 -12.19 12.84
N MET A 139 -8.13 -10.90 12.65
CA MET A 139 -8.01 -10.22 11.36
C MET A 139 -6.59 -10.36 10.77
N PRO A 140 -6.37 -10.08 9.48
CA PRO A 140 -5.03 -10.00 8.89
C PRO A 140 -4.17 -8.94 9.58
N ALA A 141 -2.91 -9.27 9.85
CA ALA A 141 -1.96 -8.37 10.52
C ALA A 141 -1.33 -7.30 9.58
N THR A 142 -1.71 -7.28 8.30
CA THR A 142 -1.22 -6.36 7.28
C THR A 142 -2.37 -5.81 6.46
N THR A 143 -2.23 -4.57 5.98
CA THR A 143 -3.10 -3.98 4.96
C THR A 143 -3.24 -4.94 3.77
N GLN A 144 -4.47 -5.10 3.26
CA GLN A 144 -4.75 -5.89 2.07
C GLN A 144 -4.71 -4.99 0.83
N THR A 145 -4.43 -5.56 -0.34
CA THR A 145 -4.58 -4.86 -1.63
C THR A 145 -5.65 -5.56 -2.46
N THR A 146 -6.52 -4.79 -3.11
CA THR A 146 -7.52 -5.33 -4.03
C THR A 146 -7.49 -4.50 -5.31
N ILE A 147 -7.31 -5.15 -6.46
CA ILE A 147 -7.31 -4.46 -7.76
C ILE A 147 -8.77 -4.12 -8.12
N GLU A 148 -9.00 -2.96 -8.72
CA GLU A 148 -10.33 -2.56 -9.18
C GLU A 148 -10.94 -3.55 -10.17
N GLY A 149 -12.26 -3.77 -10.06
CA GLY A 149 -13.00 -4.76 -10.86
C GLY A 149 -12.64 -6.23 -10.56
N ASN A 150 -11.73 -6.48 -9.61
CA ASN A 150 -11.22 -7.80 -9.24
C ASN A 150 -11.51 -8.10 -7.76
N SER A 151 -11.34 -9.37 -7.37
CA SER A 151 -11.54 -9.84 -5.99
C SER A 151 -10.26 -10.39 -5.36
N ASN A 152 -10.10 -10.17 -4.06
CA ASN A 152 -9.08 -10.78 -3.20
C ASN A 152 -9.77 -11.45 -1.98
N THR A 153 -9.05 -12.22 -1.17
CA THR A 153 -9.58 -12.91 0.02
C THR A 153 -8.72 -12.65 1.25
N ALA A 154 -9.32 -12.07 2.29
CA ALA A 154 -8.73 -12.00 3.63
C ALA A 154 -9.06 -13.26 4.44
N SER A 155 -8.11 -13.77 5.22
CA SER A 155 -8.30 -14.96 6.07
C SER A 155 -8.71 -14.58 7.49
N ILE A 156 -9.93 -14.93 7.91
CA ILE A 156 -10.50 -14.57 9.22
C ILE A 156 -10.77 -15.82 10.06
N ARG A 157 -10.54 -15.74 11.38
CA ARG A 157 -10.98 -16.77 12.34
C ARG A 157 -11.30 -16.17 13.71
N LEU A 158 -11.67 -17.00 14.69
CA LEU A 158 -11.79 -16.58 16.09
C LEU A 158 -10.65 -17.19 16.93
N SER A 159 -10.20 -16.45 17.95
CA SER A 159 -9.19 -16.92 18.92
C SER A 159 -9.66 -18.15 19.72
N ALA A 160 -10.95 -18.17 20.05
CA ALA A 160 -11.57 -19.16 20.93
C ALA A 160 -12.97 -19.56 20.43
N SER A 161 -13.47 -20.67 20.98
CA SER A 161 -14.80 -21.19 20.63
C SER A 161 -15.90 -20.22 21.06
N PRO A 162 -16.84 -19.84 20.17
CA PRO A 162 -18.01 -19.02 20.54
C PRO A 162 -19.04 -19.79 21.38
N GLY A 163 -18.78 -21.06 21.71
CA GLY A 163 -19.68 -21.91 22.47
C GLY A 163 -20.73 -22.64 21.61
N PRO A 164 -21.68 -23.35 22.25
CA PRO A 164 -22.60 -24.26 21.55
C PRO A 164 -23.59 -23.58 20.60
N GLY A 165 -23.88 -22.28 20.80
CA GLY A 165 -24.79 -21.52 19.94
C GLY A 165 -24.17 -21.03 18.62
N GLY A 166 -22.84 -21.05 18.49
CA GLY A 166 -22.13 -20.37 17.41
C GLY A 166 -22.23 -18.84 17.50
N ILE A 167 -21.76 -18.16 16.46
CA ILE A 167 -21.89 -16.71 16.28
C ILE A 167 -21.79 -16.31 14.80
N THR A 168 -22.34 -15.16 14.45
CA THR A 168 -22.13 -14.49 13.15
C THR A 168 -21.28 -13.25 13.37
N VAL A 169 -20.15 -13.15 12.67
CA VAL A 169 -19.37 -11.91 12.54
C VAL A 169 -19.84 -11.21 11.27
N ASN A 170 -20.17 -9.92 11.36
CA ASN A 170 -20.59 -9.10 10.22
C ASN A 170 -19.42 -8.20 9.82
N PHE A 171 -19.31 -7.89 8.52
CA PHE A 171 -18.23 -7.04 7.99
C PHE A 171 -18.80 -5.86 7.23
N THR A 172 -18.30 -4.67 7.56
CA THR A 172 -18.74 -3.39 6.96
C THR A 172 -17.54 -2.72 6.32
N SER A 173 -17.70 -2.28 5.07
CA SER A 173 -16.70 -1.45 4.39
C SER A 173 -16.93 0.03 4.69
N GLY A 174 -15.86 0.78 4.97
CA GLY A 174 -15.93 2.22 5.23
C GLY A 174 -16.29 3.10 4.02
N SER A 175 -16.25 2.57 2.79
CA SER A 175 -16.60 3.30 1.57
C SER A 175 -17.14 2.37 0.47
N GLY A 176 -17.53 2.94 -0.67
CA GLY A 176 -17.94 2.17 -1.85
C GLY A 176 -16.78 1.56 -2.66
N ALA A 177 -15.53 1.99 -2.45
CA ALA A 177 -14.39 1.59 -3.28
C ALA A 177 -14.01 0.10 -3.11
N VAL A 178 -14.28 -0.48 -1.94
CA VAL A 178 -14.19 -1.94 -1.73
C VAL A 178 -15.52 -2.44 -1.17
N THR A 179 -16.03 -3.52 -1.74
CA THR A 179 -17.15 -4.30 -1.20
C THR A 179 -16.63 -5.57 -0.54
N THR A 180 -17.34 -6.07 0.47
CA THR A 180 -16.93 -7.25 1.26
C THR A 180 -18.08 -8.25 1.39
N THR A 181 -17.76 -9.51 1.68
CA THR A 181 -18.76 -10.50 2.09
C THR A 181 -19.39 -10.04 3.42
N ALA A 182 -20.71 -9.88 3.46
CA ALA A 182 -21.39 -9.19 4.56
C ALA A 182 -21.26 -9.86 5.92
N SER A 183 -21.07 -11.19 5.99
CA SER A 183 -20.86 -11.91 7.24
C SER A 183 -20.21 -13.28 7.06
N LEU A 184 -19.61 -13.80 8.14
CA LEU A 184 -19.09 -15.15 8.27
C LEU A 184 -19.65 -15.80 9.54
N SER A 185 -20.02 -17.08 9.44
CA SER A 185 -20.59 -17.86 10.56
C SER A 185 -19.55 -18.78 11.19
N PHE A 186 -19.44 -18.73 12.51
CA PHE A 186 -18.52 -19.54 13.30
C PHE A 186 -19.27 -20.40 14.33
N THR A 187 -18.71 -21.56 14.62
CA THR A 187 -19.27 -22.60 15.49
C THR A 187 -18.13 -23.22 16.30
N SER A 188 -18.47 -24.00 17.33
CA SER A 188 -17.49 -24.79 18.09
C SER A 188 -16.67 -25.78 17.25
N ALA A 189 -17.04 -26.05 15.99
CA ALA A 189 -16.36 -26.97 15.08
C ALA A 189 -15.46 -26.28 14.03
N ASN A 190 -15.66 -24.99 13.70
CA ASN A 190 -14.88 -24.28 12.68
C ASN A 190 -14.20 -22.98 13.15
N PHE A 191 -14.40 -22.54 14.41
CA PHE A 191 -13.90 -21.25 14.91
C PHE A 191 -12.39 -21.01 14.70
N SER A 192 -11.56 -22.05 14.82
CA SER A 192 -10.10 -21.99 14.74
C SER A 192 -9.54 -22.19 13.33
N THR A 193 -10.38 -22.53 12.36
CA THR A 193 -10.04 -22.67 10.94
C THR A 193 -10.23 -21.33 10.25
N TYR A 194 -9.25 -20.89 9.46
CA TYR A 194 -9.39 -19.69 8.64
C TYR A 194 -10.52 -19.84 7.61
N GLN A 195 -11.42 -18.86 7.59
CA GLN A 195 -12.49 -18.71 6.61
C GLN A 195 -12.22 -17.49 5.73
N ASN A 196 -12.53 -17.59 4.44
CA ASN A 196 -12.22 -16.55 3.48
C ASN A 196 -13.30 -15.45 3.47
N LEU A 197 -12.89 -14.23 3.77
CA LEU A 197 -13.65 -13.00 3.56
C LEU A 197 -13.30 -12.46 2.17
N THR A 198 -14.20 -12.62 1.19
CA THR A 198 -13.99 -12.05 -0.15
C THR A 198 -14.15 -10.53 -0.11
N LEU A 199 -13.15 -9.83 -0.64
CA LEU A 199 -13.11 -8.40 -0.92
C LEU A 199 -13.17 -8.20 -2.44
N THR A 200 -13.87 -7.17 -2.91
CA THR A 200 -13.93 -6.83 -4.34
C THR A 200 -13.81 -5.33 -4.52
N GLY A 201 -12.81 -4.89 -5.28
CA GLY A 201 -12.64 -3.48 -5.64
C GLY A 201 -13.75 -3.06 -6.61
N ALA A 202 -14.51 -2.02 -6.26
CA ALA A 202 -15.35 -1.35 -7.23
C ALA A 202 -14.44 -0.73 -8.30
N ALA A 203 -14.81 -0.83 -9.57
CA ALA A 203 -14.12 -0.11 -10.63
C ALA A 203 -14.76 1.27 -10.79
N ASP A 204 -13.96 2.34 -10.75
CA ASP A 204 -14.40 3.68 -11.16
C ASP A 204 -13.64 4.22 -12.38
N GLY A 205 -13.29 5.49 -12.40
CA GLY A 205 -12.63 6.18 -13.52
C GLY A 205 -11.56 7.17 -13.05
N ASN A 206 -11.00 6.94 -11.86
CA ASN A 206 -10.06 7.83 -11.21
C ASN A 206 -8.78 7.05 -10.81
N LEU A 207 -7.61 7.59 -11.17
CA LEU A 207 -6.32 6.91 -11.02
C LEU A 207 -5.76 6.96 -9.58
N SER A 208 -6.62 7.13 -8.57
CA SER A 208 -6.23 7.18 -7.16
C SER A 208 -6.26 5.77 -6.55
N SER A 209 -5.61 5.63 -5.40
CA SER A 209 -5.75 4.45 -4.55
C SER A 209 -6.48 4.84 -3.26
N GLU A 210 -7.73 4.43 -3.10
CA GLU A 210 -8.51 4.61 -1.88
C GLU A 210 -8.12 3.55 -0.85
N THR A 211 -7.78 3.97 0.37
CA THR A 211 -7.64 3.04 1.49
C THR A 211 -8.92 3.06 2.32
N VAL A 212 -9.44 1.86 2.60
CA VAL A 212 -10.76 1.62 3.19
C VAL A 212 -10.61 0.64 4.35
N THR A 213 -11.06 1.03 5.54
CA THR A 213 -11.14 0.11 6.67
C THR A 213 -12.32 -0.86 6.50
N ILE A 214 -12.06 -2.16 6.62
CA ILE A 214 -13.08 -3.20 6.78
C ILE A 214 -13.23 -3.48 8.27
N SER A 215 -14.34 -3.02 8.85
CA SER A 215 -14.69 -3.24 10.26
C SER A 215 -15.43 -4.57 10.45
N ALA A 216 -15.21 -5.22 11.60
CA ALA A 216 -15.95 -6.42 12.01
C ALA A 216 -16.80 -6.16 13.26
N ASP A 217 -18.06 -6.60 13.24
CA ASP A 217 -19.03 -6.38 14.32
C ASP A 217 -19.77 -7.67 14.70
N VAL A 218 -19.85 -7.94 16.00
CA VAL A 218 -20.61 -9.06 16.58
C VAL A 218 -21.73 -8.49 17.44
N ALA A 219 -22.99 -8.68 17.01
CA ALA A 219 -24.17 -8.16 17.71
C ALA A 219 -24.08 -6.66 18.07
N THR A 220 -23.58 -5.83 17.14
CA THR A 220 -23.27 -4.39 17.30
C THR A 220 -22.12 -4.02 18.26
N HIS A 221 -21.37 -5.00 18.74
CA HIS A 221 -20.09 -4.78 19.43
C HIS A 221 -18.92 -4.83 18.44
N ALA A 222 -18.09 -3.80 18.45
CA ALA A 222 -16.98 -3.65 17.51
C ALA A 222 -15.79 -4.56 17.89
N MET A 223 -15.37 -5.40 16.94
CA MET A 223 -14.27 -6.35 17.09
C MET A 223 -12.93 -5.82 16.54
N GLY A 224 -12.93 -4.62 15.97
CA GLY A 224 -11.79 -4.03 15.26
C GLY A 224 -11.97 -4.08 13.73
N GLY A 225 -10.88 -3.93 13.00
CA GLY A 225 -10.88 -3.89 11.54
C GLY A 225 -9.48 -4.09 10.96
N PHE A 226 -9.39 -4.18 9.64
CA PHE A 226 -8.14 -4.08 8.88
C PHE A 226 -8.35 -3.16 7.68
N ASP A 227 -7.29 -2.50 7.23
CA ASP A 227 -7.36 -1.64 6.04
C ASP A 227 -7.13 -2.45 4.75
N THR A 228 -7.83 -2.07 3.68
CA THR A 228 -7.59 -2.54 2.32
C THR A 228 -7.49 -1.36 1.37
N THR A 229 -6.55 -1.43 0.43
CA THR A 229 -6.29 -0.37 -0.55
C THR A 229 -6.72 -0.82 -1.95
N THR A 230 -7.48 0.00 -2.67
CA THR A 230 -7.72 -0.17 -4.11
C THR A 230 -6.46 0.13 -4.90
N LEU A 231 -6.23 -0.63 -5.97
CA LEU A 231 -5.26 -0.28 -7.00
C LEU A 231 -6.01 -0.16 -8.33
N ASP A 232 -5.93 1.02 -8.97
CA ASP A 232 -6.46 1.25 -10.31
C ASP A 232 -5.97 0.14 -11.26
N THR A 233 -6.92 -0.45 -11.95
CA THR A 233 -6.67 -0.88 -13.32
C THR A 233 -7.72 -0.30 -14.24
N THR A 234 -7.32 0.72 -15.00
CA THR A 234 -7.71 0.87 -16.41
C THR A 234 -8.02 -0.51 -17.01
N ALA A 235 -9.18 -0.68 -17.65
CA ALA A 235 -9.88 -1.98 -17.79
C ALA A 235 -9.20 -3.11 -18.61
N THR A 236 -7.89 -2.99 -18.89
CA THR A 236 -7.03 -4.01 -19.53
C THR A 236 -5.69 -4.22 -18.81
N GLY A 237 -5.38 -3.47 -17.73
CA GLY A 237 -4.13 -3.55 -16.96
C GLY A 237 -2.85 -3.08 -17.68
N MET A 238 -2.89 -2.90 -19.00
CA MET A 238 -1.73 -2.57 -19.86
C MET A 238 -1.84 -1.21 -20.57
N ALA A 239 -2.88 -0.43 -20.29
CA ALA A 239 -3.16 0.86 -20.91
C ALA A 239 -2.03 1.89 -20.67
N ARG A 240 -1.99 2.92 -21.54
CA ARG A 240 -1.07 4.07 -21.46
C ARG A 240 -1.82 5.36 -21.67
N PHE A 241 -1.38 6.44 -21.05
CA PHE A 241 -1.96 7.77 -21.31
C PHE A 241 -1.36 8.43 -22.56
N ILE A 242 -2.18 9.22 -23.25
CA ILE A 242 -1.78 10.18 -24.27
C ILE A 242 -2.50 11.52 -24.05
N TYR A 243 -1.81 12.63 -24.25
CA TYR A 243 -2.40 13.98 -24.15
C TYR A 243 -1.71 15.00 -25.08
N VAL A 244 -2.35 16.16 -25.25
CA VAL A 244 -1.76 17.37 -25.85
C VAL A 244 -1.21 18.26 -24.73
N THR A 245 0.01 18.81 -24.87
CA THR A 245 0.59 19.69 -23.84
C THR A 245 -0.21 20.99 -23.67
N SER A 246 -0.42 21.40 -22.41
CA SER A 246 -0.99 22.70 -22.06
C SER A 246 -0.04 23.87 -22.44
N GLY A 247 1.27 23.65 -22.29
CA GLY A 247 2.30 24.53 -22.81
C GLY A 247 2.49 24.38 -24.32
N THR A 248 2.97 25.46 -24.96
CA THR A 248 3.37 25.47 -26.37
C THR A 248 4.86 25.84 -26.51
N HIS A 249 5.52 25.35 -27.56
CA HIS A 249 6.93 25.59 -27.83
C HIS A 249 7.18 25.80 -29.35
N ASN A 250 8.29 26.46 -29.69
CA ASN A 250 8.70 26.65 -31.09
C ASN A 250 9.47 25.43 -31.63
N GLY A 251 9.95 25.51 -32.87
CA GLY A 251 10.68 24.42 -33.52
C GLY A 251 12.08 24.09 -32.97
N ASN A 252 12.56 24.75 -31.91
CA ASN A 252 13.96 24.66 -31.45
C ASN A 252 14.14 23.98 -30.07
N PHE A 253 13.62 22.76 -29.92
CA PHE A 253 13.83 21.98 -28.70
C PHE A 253 15.31 21.71 -28.39
N ALA A 254 16.20 21.70 -29.39
CA ALA A 254 17.64 21.48 -29.18
C ALA A 254 18.33 22.59 -28.36
N SER A 255 17.89 23.85 -28.53
CA SER A 255 18.56 25.02 -27.95
C SER A 255 17.90 25.58 -26.69
N ASP A 256 16.70 25.12 -26.31
CA ASP A 256 16.07 25.56 -25.07
C ASP A 256 16.86 25.04 -23.84
N ALA A 257 17.60 25.94 -23.22
CA ALA A 257 18.45 25.67 -22.06
C ALA A 257 17.67 25.44 -20.75
N ALA A 258 16.35 25.69 -20.72
CA ALA A 258 15.51 25.30 -19.59
C ALA A 258 15.25 23.78 -19.55
N LEU A 259 15.38 23.10 -20.70
CA LEU A 259 15.13 21.66 -20.83
C LEU A 259 16.43 20.85 -20.69
N PRO A 260 16.53 19.91 -19.75
CA PRO A 260 17.68 19.01 -19.64
C PRO A 260 17.71 18.00 -20.80
N GLY A 261 18.91 17.67 -21.26
CA GLY A 261 19.15 16.69 -22.33
C GLY A 261 20.30 17.10 -23.25
N SER A 262 20.97 16.11 -23.84
CA SER A 262 22.08 16.34 -24.79
C SER A 262 21.63 16.51 -26.25
N ASN A 263 20.34 16.28 -26.54
CA ASN A 263 19.75 16.45 -27.87
C ASN A 263 18.28 16.91 -27.78
N TRP A 264 17.68 17.27 -28.92
CA TRP A 264 16.29 17.74 -29.00
C TRP A 264 15.27 16.70 -28.53
N VAL A 265 15.54 15.41 -28.75
CA VAL A 265 14.62 14.31 -28.40
C VAL A 265 14.44 14.23 -26.88
N GLN A 266 15.55 14.25 -26.15
CA GLN A 266 15.55 14.26 -24.69
C GLN A 266 14.85 15.48 -24.13
N ARG A 267 15.01 16.65 -24.77
CA ARG A 267 14.36 17.90 -24.37
C ARG A 267 12.86 17.90 -24.67
N ALA A 268 12.42 17.34 -25.79
CA ALA A 268 11.00 17.16 -26.10
C ALA A 268 10.32 16.13 -25.18
N ASP A 269 10.97 15.01 -24.85
CA ASP A 269 10.48 14.04 -23.86
C ASP A 269 10.39 14.65 -22.46
N HIS A 270 11.38 15.45 -22.05
CA HIS A 270 11.31 16.18 -20.80
C HIS A 270 10.20 17.24 -20.83
N TYR A 271 10.04 17.98 -21.93
CA TYR A 271 8.96 18.96 -22.11
C TYR A 271 7.58 18.31 -21.96
N CYS A 272 7.39 17.11 -22.51
CA CYS A 272 6.19 16.30 -22.26
C CYS A 272 6.02 15.98 -20.78
N SER A 273 7.08 15.50 -20.11
CA SER A 273 7.03 15.02 -18.73
C SER A 273 6.94 16.14 -17.67
N LEU A 274 7.13 17.40 -18.02
CA LEU A 274 6.99 18.53 -17.09
C LEU A 274 5.57 18.62 -16.52
N ASN A 275 5.46 18.64 -15.19
CA ASN A 275 4.17 18.80 -14.46
C ASN A 275 3.37 20.04 -14.88
N ALA A 276 4.01 21.09 -15.40
CA ALA A 276 3.34 22.30 -15.91
C ALA A 276 2.68 22.10 -17.30
N ASN A 277 3.18 21.14 -18.08
CA ASN A 277 2.72 20.82 -19.44
C ASN A 277 1.76 19.62 -19.49
N ARG A 278 1.74 18.81 -18.42
CA ARG A 278 0.87 17.64 -18.23
C ARG A 278 -0.53 18.07 -17.73
N PRO A 279 -1.61 17.39 -18.15
CA PRO A 279 -2.94 17.53 -17.54
C PRO A 279 -2.91 17.35 -16.02
N ALA A 280 -3.65 18.20 -15.30
CA ALA A 280 -3.75 18.15 -13.84
C ALA A 280 -4.51 16.93 -13.30
N SER A 281 -5.31 16.25 -14.12
CA SER A 281 -5.96 14.97 -13.77
C SER A 281 -4.98 13.79 -13.75
N LEU A 282 -3.91 13.87 -14.56
CA LEU A 282 -2.81 12.90 -14.50
C LEU A 282 -1.93 13.24 -13.29
N VAL A 283 -2.34 12.75 -12.13
CA VAL A 283 -1.55 12.73 -10.89
C VAL A 283 -0.54 11.58 -10.91
N GLY A 284 0.40 11.57 -9.95
CA GLY A 284 1.34 10.45 -9.78
C GLY A 284 2.56 10.44 -10.71
N THR A 285 3.25 9.29 -10.71
CA THR A 285 4.58 9.09 -11.29
C THR A 285 4.46 8.59 -12.74
N GLY A 286 5.30 9.09 -13.66
CA GLY A 286 5.17 8.72 -15.07
C GLY A 286 6.06 9.54 -16.00
N ASN A 287 6.81 8.86 -16.86
CA ASN A 287 7.61 9.48 -17.90
C ASN A 287 6.86 9.44 -19.24
N TYR A 288 6.84 10.57 -19.93
CA TYR A 288 6.16 10.78 -21.20
C TYR A 288 7.18 11.09 -22.30
N ARG A 289 6.96 10.53 -23.49
CA ARG A 289 7.76 10.77 -24.71
C ARG A 289 6.95 11.54 -25.74
N ALA A 290 7.62 12.42 -26.50
CA ALA A 290 6.98 13.22 -27.54
C ALA A 290 6.78 12.43 -28.85
N LEU A 291 5.56 12.45 -29.40
CA LEU A 291 5.25 11.92 -30.75
C LEU A 291 5.72 12.89 -31.84
N LEU A 292 7.05 13.06 -31.90
CA LEU A 292 7.75 14.08 -32.67
C LEU A 292 8.87 13.41 -33.48
N THR A 293 8.73 13.34 -34.80
CA THR A 293 9.71 12.70 -35.70
C THR A 293 10.77 13.68 -36.23
N GLY A 294 11.92 13.15 -36.63
CA GLY A 294 13.03 13.86 -37.27
C GLY A 294 13.84 12.91 -38.16
N ALA A 295 14.95 13.40 -38.74
CA ALA A 295 15.71 12.59 -39.71
C ALA A 295 16.60 11.49 -39.10
N SER A 296 17.24 11.75 -37.96
CA SER A 296 18.49 11.05 -37.58
C SER A 296 18.56 10.49 -36.16
N THR A 297 17.59 10.81 -35.30
CA THR A 297 17.65 10.51 -33.84
C THR A 297 16.37 9.88 -33.33
N ARG A 298 15.20 10.39 -33.75
CA ARG A 298 13.89 9.75 -33.65
C ARG A 298 13.21 9.82 -35.02
N ARG A 299 12.59 8.73 -35.48
CA ARG A 299 12.02 8.55 -36.82
C ARG A 299 10.76 7.68 -36.76
N SER A 300 9.70 8.11 -37.46
CA SER A 300 8.38 7.45 -37.48
C SER A 300 8.10 6.53 -38.68
N ASP A 301 8.86 6.65 -39.77
CA ASP A 301 8.58 5.98 -41.05
C ASP A 301 8.32 4.47 -40.90
N SER A 302 7.16 3.99 -41.35
CA SER A 302 6.78 2.56 -41.24
C SER A 302 7.86 1.64 -41.84
N GLY A 303 8.27 0.63 -41.07
CA GLY A 303 9.35 -0.30 -41.44
C GLY A 303 10.78 0.25 -41.29
N ALA A 304 10.96 1.52 -40.91
CA ALA A 304 12.26 2.20 -40.78
C ALA A 304 12.35 3.11 -39.54
N GLN A 305 11.62 2.77 -38.48
CA GLN A 305 11.57 3.54 -37.23
C GLN A 305 12.90 3.58 -36.46
N LEU A 306 13.10 4.67 -35.71
CA LEU A 306 14.25 4.90 -34.82
C LEU A 306 13.77 5.66 -33.59
N ASP A 307 14.18 5.24 -32.38
CA ASP A 307 13.72 5.80 -31.09
C ASP A 307 12.21 6.11 -31.03
N TRP A 308 11.38 5.26 -31.66
CA TRP A 308 9.96 5.57 -31.77
C TRP A 308 9.24 5.32 -30.41
N PRO A 309 8.37 6.22 -29.94
CA PRO A 309 7.71 6.04 -28.63
C PRO A 309 6.60 4.98 -28.60
N LEU A 310 5.98 4.70 -29.74
CA LEU A 310 4.85 3.78 -29.84
C LEU A 310 5.33 2.33 -30.02
N ARG A 311 4.47 1.38 -29.67
CA ARG A 311 4.66 -0.06 -29.85
C ARG A 311 3.34 -0.74 -30.21
N ALA A 312 3.40 -1.69 -31.14
CA ALA A 312 2.26 -2.47 -31.63
C ALA A 312 1.45 -3.12 -30.51
N GLY A 313 0.12 -3.09 -30.65
CA GLY A 313 -0.83 -3.69 -29.71
C GLY A 313 -1.09 -2.88 -28.44
N ILE A 314 -0.35 -1.80 -28.19
CA ILE A 314 -0.57 -0.94 -27.02
C ILE A 314 -1.71 0.05 -27.29
N SER A 315 -2.68 0.07 -26.37
CA SER A 315 -3.82 0.98 -26.39
C SER A 315 -3.54 2.21 -25.54
N TYR A 316 -3.80 3.38 -26.12
CA TYR A 316 -3.58 4.69 -25.50
C TYR A 316 -4.92 5.37 -25.23
N TYR A 317 -5.03 5.93 -24.04
CA TYR A 317 -6.24 6.52 -23.48
C TYR A 317 -5.99 7.98 -23.09
N ASP A 318 -7.06 8.76 -23.02
CA ASP A 318 -7.01 10.16 -22.62
C ASP A 318 -6.60 10.33 -21.14
N GLN A 319 -6.45 11.59 -20.71
CA GLN A 319 -6.22 12.04 -19.35
C GLN A 319 -7.30 11.63 -18.31
N ASP A 320 -8.33 10.89 -18.73
CA ASP A 320 -9.40 10.28 -17.92
C ASP A 320 -9.22 8.76 -17.71
N GLY A 321 -8.17 8.16 -18.28
CA GLY A 321 -7.84 6.73 -18.20
C GLY A 321 -8.83 5.75 -18.83
N THR A 322 -9.95 6.22 -19.40
CA THR A 322 -11.08 5.39 -19.81
C THR A 322 -11.51 5.63 -21.27
N THR A 323 -11.36 6.86 -21.78
CA THR A 323 -11.59 7.21 -23.18
C THR A 323 -10.43 6.73 -24.05
N LEU A 324 -10.62 5.63 -24.78
CA LEU A 324 -9.65 5.13 -25.75
C LEU A 324 -9.42 6.16 -26.87
N PHE A 325 -8.17 6.62 -27.04
CA PHE A 325 -7.76 7.42 -28.19
C PHE A 325 -7.51 6.53 -29.40
N ALA A 326 -6.54 5.62 -29.30
CA ALA A 326 -6.17 4.68 -30.36
C ALA A 326 -5.32 3.52 -29.83
N THR A 327 -5.36 2.39 -30.54
CA THR A 327 -4.38 1.30 -30.39
C THR A 327 -3.34 1.41 -31.50
N ALA A 328 -2.06 1.23 -31.17
CA ALA A 328 -0.99 1.23 -32.17
C ALA A 328 -0.98 -0.10 -32.97
N ASP A 329 -0.84 0.01 -34.29
CA ASP A 329 -0.90 -1.10 -35.24
C ASP A 329 0.39 -1.95 -35.26
N ALA A 330 0.44 -2.96 -36.14
CA ALA A 330 1.62 -3.79 -36.36
C ALA A 330 2.86 -3.01 -36.87
N SER A 331 2.69 -1.77 -37.34
CA SER A 331 3.76 -0.84 -37.71
C SER A 331 4.23 0.03 -36.54
N ASN A 332 3.68 -0.14 -35.33
CA ASN A 332 3.82 0.79 -34.20
C ASN A 332 3.28 2.21 -34.48
N LEU A 333 2.22 2.34 -35.27
CA LEU A 333 1.62 3.62 -35.66
C LEU A 333 0.14 3.67 -35.29
N PHE A 334 -0.40 4.86 -35.06
CA PHE A 334 -1.85 5.01 -34.92
C PHE A 334 -2.53 5.01 -36.29
N THR A 335 -3.54 4.17 -36.43
CA THR A 335 -4.46 4.15 -37.57
C THR A 335 -5.47 5.30 -37.47
N THR A 336 -5.83 5.86 -38.62
CA THR A 336 -6.90 6.86 -38.73
C THR A 336 -8.10 6.28 -39.48
N PRO A 337 -9.36 6.51 -39.05
CA PRO A 337 -9.73 7.43 -37.98
C PRO A 337 -9.38 6.90 -36.58
N VAL A 338 -8.97 7.80 -35.68
CA VAL A 338 -8.82 7.50 -34.25
C VAL A 338 -10.19 7.32 -33.57
N ALA A 339 -10.24 6.61 -32.45
CA ALA A 339 -11.50 6.28 -31.79
C ALA A 339 -12.16 7.50 -31.13
N ASN A 340 -11.36 8.35 -30.46
CA ASN A 340 -11.80 9.61 -29.85
C ASN A 340 -10.76 10.72 -30.08
N LEU A 341 -11.17 11.99 -29.91
CA LEU A 341 -10.28 13.14 -29.89
C LEU A 341 -9.80 13.44 -28.48
N LEU A 342 -8.61 14.05 -28.37
CA LEU A 342 -8.05 14.48 -27.08
C LEU A 342 -8.54 15.90 -26.71
N PRO A 343 -8.78 16.18 -25.41
CA PRO A 343 -9.03 17.52 -24.90
C PRO A 343 -7.92 18.52 -25.24
N GLY A 344 -8.27 19.81 -25.23
CA GLY A 344 -7.39 20.90 -25.67
C GLY A 344 -7.31 21.04 -27.20
N GLY A 345 -7.14 19.93 -27.93
CA GLY A 345 -7.11 19.90 -29.39
C GLY A 345 -6.00 20.77 -29.98
N GLY A 346 -6.34 21.62 -30.95
CA GLY A 346 -5.43 22.62 -31.52
C GLY A 346 -4.32 22.05 -32.42
N ASP A 347 -3.32 22.89 -32.70
CA ASP A 347 -2.16 22.54 -33.53
C ASP A 347 -0.97 22.08 -32.65
N TYR A 348 -0.36 20.95 -32.98
CA TYR A 348 0.86 20.45 -32.30
C TYR A 348 1.94 19.99 -33.29
N TRP A 349 3.21 20.19 -32.93
CA TRP A 349 4.33 19.73 -33.75
C TRP A 349 4.37 18.20 -33.79
N THR A 350 4.53 17.64 -34.99
CA THR A 350 4.68 16.18 -35.20
C THR A 350 5.90 15.84 -36.05
N GLY A 351 6.26 16.68 -37.02
CA GLY A 351 7.28 16.38 -38.04
C GLY A 351 6.84 15.37 -39.11
N VAL A 352 5.62 14.84 -39.01
CA VAL A 352 5.12 13.79 -39.90
C VAL A 352 4.60 14.42 -41.19
N GLY A 353 5.19 14.05 -42.32
CA GLY A 353 4.86 14.57 -43.65
C GLY A 353 3.68 13.86 -44.33
N SER A 354 3.36 12.61 -43.94
CA SER A 354 2.14 11.92 -44.38
C SER A 354 1.72 10.79 -43.44
N ALA A 355 0.42 10.57 -43.30
CA ALA A 355 -0.19 9.38 -42.69
C ALA A 355 -1.01 8.61 -43.76
N PRO A 356 -1.20 7.29 -43.66
CA PRO A 356 -0.93 6.41 -42.51
C PRO A 356 0.48 5.80 -42.44
N SER A 357 1.37 6.07 -43.40
CA SER A 357 2.75 5.54 -43.38
C SER A 357 3.69 6.26 -42.41
N TRP A 358 3.23 7.35 -41.79
CA TRP A 358 3.95 8.26 -40.89
C TRP A 358 5.34 8.64 -41.44
N THR A 359 5.41 9.03 -42.71
CA THR A 359 6.69 9.39 -43.33
C THR A 359 7.26 10.66 -42.72
N THR A 360 8.56 10.70 -42.51
CA THR A 360 9.22 11.88 -41.93
C THR A 360 9.22 13.05 -42.92
N GLY A 361 8.68 14.20 -42.52
CA GLY A 361 8.63 15.43 -43.31
C GLY A 361 9.56 16.53 -42.78
N SER A 362 9.32 17.78 -43.18
CA SER A 362 9.95 18.97 -42.59
C SER A 362 9.79 18.96 -41.06
N HIS A 363 10.88 19.22 -40.35
CA HIS A 363 11.02 18.98 -38.90
C HIS A 363 11.99 19.99 -38.26
N CYS A 364 11.91 21.27 -38.64
CA CYS A 364 12.70 22.36 -38.03
C CYS A 364 14.21 22.08 -37.92
N ALA A 365 14.79 21.53 -39.00
CA ALA A 365 16.19 21.07 -39.06
C ALA A 365 16.61 20.10 -37.93
N SER A 366 15.80 19.06 -37.68
CA SER A 366 15.91 18.16 -36.51
C SER A 366 15.70 18.91 -35.20
N TRP A 367 14.68 19.76 -35.19
CA TRP A 367 14.25 20.57 -34.05
C TRP A 367 15.35 21.46 -33.44
N THR A 368 16.21 22.01 -34.31
CA THR A 368 17.34 22.90 -33.97
C THR A 368 17.15 24.36 -34.40
N VAL A 369 16.06 24.67 -35.12
CA VAL A 369 15.81 26.01 -35.69
C VAL A 369 14.40 26.46 -35.34
N GLY A 370 14.29 27.63 -34.70
CA GLY A 370 13.03 28.25 -34.28
C GLY A 370 12.79 29.58 -34.99
N THR A 371 12.88 29.59 -36.32
CA THR A 371 12.83 30.81 -37.13
C THR A 371 11.89 30.67 -38.33
N THR A 372 11.57 31.80 -38.96
CA THR A 372 10.78 31.89 -40.19
C THR A 372 11.46 31.31 -41.45
N LEU A 373 12.72 30.86 -41.35
CA LEU A 373 13.52 30.34 -42.46
C LEU A 373 13.48 28.80 -42.58
N GLN A 374 12.77 28.12 -41.68
CA GLN A 374 12.58 26.66 -41.68
C GLN A 374 11.12 26.35 -41.37
N THR A 375 10.63 25.19 -41.82
CA THR A 375 9.30 24.68 -41.47
C THR A 375 9.34 23.34 -40.74
N GLY A 376 8.32 23.11 -39.92
CA GLY A 376 8.01 21.83 -39.29
C GLY A 376 6.61 21.37 -39.72
N HIS A 377 6.37 20.07 -39.80
CA HIS A 377 5.01 19.53 -39.96
C HIS A 377 4.29 19.49 -38.61
N PHE A 378 2.99 19.75 -38.66
CA PHE A 378 2.11 19.76 -37.51
C PHE A 378 0.81 19.00 -37.80
N GLY A 379 0.23 18.49 -36.73
CA GLY A 379 -1.07 17.82 -36.70
C GLY A 379 -2.15 18.72 -36.10
N GLN A 380 -3.43 18.36 -36.32
CA GLN A 380 -4.58 19.11 -35.83
C GLN A 380 -5.52 18.25 -34.98
N GLY A 381 -5.52 18.45 -33.67
CA GLY A 381 -6.38 17.74 -32.70
C GLY A 381 -7.88 18.04 -32.77
N VAL A 382 -8.36 18.62 -33.89
CA VAL A 382 -9.77 18.87 -34.18
C VAL A 382 -10.33 17.99 -35.31
N THR A 383 -9.48 17.23 -36.01
CA THR A 383 -9.90 16.15 -36.91
C THR A 383 -9.53 14.81 -36.28
N ASN A 384 -10.24 13.72 -36.63
CA ASN A 384 -9.87 12.35 -36.25
C ASN A 384 -9.14 11.59 -37.36
N ASP A 385 -8.86 12.25 -38.49
CA ASP A 385 -8.31 11.66 -39.72
C ASP A 385 -6.77 11.81 -39.83
N ALA A 386 -6.21 11.61 -41.02
CA ALA A 386 -4.77 11.76 -41.28
C ALA A 386 -4.23 13.15 -40.90
N SER A 387 -5.06 14.20 -40.92
CA SER A 387 -4.71 15.57 -40.54
C SER A 387 -4.40 15.70 -39.04
N LEU A 388 -4.91 14.78 -38.20
CA LEU A 388 -4.56 14.71 -36.78
C LEU A 388 -3.04 14.59 -36.62
N PHE A 389 -2.36 13.81 -37.46
CA PHE A 389 -0.91 13.60 -37.35
C PHE A 389 -0.09 14.38 -38.39
N ALA A 390 -0.63 14.62 -39.59
CA ALA A 390 0.11 15.17 -40.73
C ALA A 390 -0.77 16.08 -41.61
N PHE A 391 -1.14 17.27 -41.10
CA PHE A 391 -1.98 18.22 -41.83
C PHE A 391 -1.19 19.08 -42.82
N SER A 392 -0.15 19.77 -42.35
CA SER A 392 0.61 20.73 -43.16
C SER A 392 1.96 21.05 -42.48
N ASN A 393 2.77 21.91 -43.10
CA ASN A 393 3.93 22.51 -42.45
C ASN A 393 3.83 24.04 -42.34
N PHE A 394 4.48 24.58 -41.32
CA PHE A 394 4.51 26.01 -41.04
C PHE A 394 5.86 26.43 -40.43
N ASN A 395 6.13 27.73 -40.43
CA ASN A 395 7.34 28.33 -39.90
C ASN A 395 7.65 27.90 -38.46
N CYS A 396 8.92 27.59 -38.20
CA CYS A 396 9.38 27.05 -36.92
C CYS A 396 9.48 28.08 -35.78
N ASP A 397 9.23 29.36 -36.03
CA ASP A 397 9.11 30.38 -34.98
C ASP A 397 7.78 30.29 -34.22
N GLN A 398 6.76 29.67 -34.81
CA GLN A 398 5.43 29.56 -34.20
C GLN A 398 5.41 28.61 -33.00
N LEU A 399 4.64 28.99 -31.99
CA LEU A 399 4.36 28.15 -30.83
C LEU A 399 3.26 27.13 -31.17
N LYS A 400 3.50 25.85 -30.90
CA LYS A 400 2.52 24.75 -30.99
C LYS A 400 2.71 23.79 -29.81
N SER A 401 1.70 23.01 -29.48
CA SER A 401 1.82 21.98 -28.42
C SER A 401 2.61 20.76 -28.92
N LEU A 402 2.78 19.75 -28.07
CA LEU A 402 3.20 18.39 -28.43
C LEU A 402 2.10 17.38 -28.11
N LEU A 403 2.05 16.28 -28.88
CA LEU A 403 1.43 15.04 -28.43
C LEU A 403 2.44 14.26 -27.58
N CYS A 404 2.01 13.81 -26.41
CA CYS A 404 2.83 13.14 -25.41
C CYS A 404 2.22 11.80 -25.02
N VAL A 405 3.00 10.72 -25.07
CA VAL A 405 2.58 9.35 -24.70
C VAL A 405 3.37 8.83 -23.51
N GLN A 406 2.73 8.07 -22.63
CA GLN A 406 3.38 7.46 -21.47
C GLN A 406 4.33 6.32 -21.92
N ASP A 407 5.63 6.46 -21.66
CA ASP A 407 6.61 5.38 -21.83
C ASP A 407 6.65 4.50 -20.58
N ILE A 408 6.97 5.07 -19.42
CA ILE A 408 7.06 4.31 -18.17
C ILE A 408 5.82 4.51 -17.32
N ARG A 409 5.21 3.39 -16.94
CA ARG A 409 4.08 3.27 -16.00
C ARG A 409 4.52 2.47 -14.79
N ASP A 410 4.18 2.95 -13.60
CA ASP A 410 4.19 2.16 -12.37
C ASP A 410 3.03 1.15 -12.42
N ASN A 411 3.32 -0.13 -12.17
CA ASN A 411 2.33 -1.20 -12.26
C ASN A 411 1.62 -1.47 -10.91
N GLY A 412 2.04 -0.83 -9.80
CA GLY A 412 1.44 -1.02 -8.47
C GLY A 412 1.79 -2.35 -7.77
N ASP A 413 2.55 -3.22 -8.43
CA ASP A 413 3.01 -4.54 -7.96
C ASP A 413 4.50 -4.55 -7.54
N GLY A 414 5.12 -3.37 -7.43
CA GLY A 414 6.55 -3.19 -7.21
C GLY A 414 7.38 -3.19 -8.50
N THR A 415 6.75 -3.20 -9.67
CA THR A 415 7.39 -3.13 -10.98
C THR A 415 6.96 -1.90 -11.79
N ALA A 416 7.78 -1.51 -12.77
CA ALA A 416 7.48 -0.41 -13.69
C ALA A 416 7.79 -0.83 -15.13
N SER A 417 6.82 -0.65 -16.04
CA SER A 417 6.88 -1.16 -17.41
C SER A 417 7.14 -0.04 -18.42
N SER A 418 8.13 -0.21 -19.31
CA SER A 418 8.49 0.73 -20.38
C SER A 418 8.00 0.25 -21.74
N VAL A 419 7.16 1.06 -22.40
CA VAL A 419 6.68 0.84 -23.77
C VAL A 419 7.82 0.80 -24.76
N HIS A 420 8.70 1.80 -24.68
CA HIS A 420 9.76 2.00 -25.66
C HIS A 420 10.78 0.85 -25.61
N GLN A 421 11.20 0.46 -24.41
CA GLN A 421 12.16 -0.63 -24.23
C GLN A 421 11.52 -2.01 -24.37
N ASN A 422 10.20 -2.14 -24.14
CA ASN A 422 9.49 -3.42 -23.99
C ASN A 422 10.04 -4.27 -22.85
N LEU A 423 10.28 -3.61 -21.71
CA LEU A 423 10.89 -4.19 -20.51
C LEU A 423 10.08 -3.79 -19.28
N THR A 424 10.04 -4.68 -18.31
CA THR A 424 9.53 -4.41 -16.97
C THR A 424 10.67 -4.41 -15.98
N TRP A 425 10.80 -3.33 -15.22
CA TRP A 425 11.84 -3.08 -14.24
C TRP A 425 11.31 -3.33 -12.83
N MET A 426 12.17 -3.74 -11.90
CA MET A 426 11.86 -3.58 -10.48
C MET A 426 11.82 -2.09 -10.15
N ARG A 427 10.95 -1.67 -9.21
CA ARG A 427 10.96 -0.30 -8.68
C ARG A 427 11.91 -0.13 -7.49
N CYS A 428 12.07 -1.19 -6.69
CA CYS A 428 13.02 -1.21 -5.58
C CYS A 428 14.37 -1.80 -6.00
N SER A 429 15.45 -1.32 -5.39
CA SER A 429 16.77 -1.94 -5.53
C SER A 429 16.80 -3.29 -4.82
N MET A 430 17.51 -4.28 -5.37
CA MET A 430 17.69 -5.57 -4.72
C MET A 430 18.27 -5.39 -3.31
N GLY A 431 17.66 -6.06 -2.33
CA GLY A 431 17.94 -5.89 -0.90
C GLY A 431 16.93 -5.01 -0.16
N GLN A 432 16.22 -4.13 -0.87
CA GLN A 432 15.01 -3.47 -0.36
C GLN A 432 13.79 -4.37 -0.53
N THR A 433 12.74 -4.10 0.25
CA THR A 433 11.41 -4.73 0.14
C THR A 433 10.42 -3.71 -0.41
N TYR A 434 9.66 -4.09 -1.44
CA TYR A 434 8.51 -3.31 -1.92
C TYR A 434 7.41 -3.29 -0.85
N ASP A 435 6.95 -2.09 -0.50
CA ASP A 435 5.80 -1.87 0.36
C ASP A 435 4.61 -1.40 -0.48
N ALA A 436 3.62 -2.28 -0.62
CA ALA A 436 2.40 -2.00 -1.37
C ALA A 436 1.46 -0.99 -0.68
N ALA A 437 1.61 -0.73 0.63
CA ALA A 437 0.78 0.24 1.34
C ALA A 437 1.26 1.69 1.11
N THR A 438 2.56 1.91 0.91
CA THR A 438 3.13 3.22 0.52
C THR A 438 3.45 3.33 -0.97
N ASN A 439 3.22 2.26 -1.74
CA ASN A 439 3.65 2.12 -3.14
C ASN A 439 5.16 2.43 -3.31
N GLY A 440 5.97 2.03 -2.33
CA GLY A 440 7.35 2.49 -2.13
C GLY A 440 8.32 1.37 -1.76
N CYS A 441 9.52 1.75 -1.33
CA CYS A 441 10.60 0.80 -1.03
C CYS A 441 11.12 1.00 0.40
N THR A 442 11.34 -0.11 1.09
CA THR A 442 11.71 -0.14 2.51
C THR A 442 12.98 -0.96 2.74
N GLY A 443 13.70 -0.67 3.82
CA GLY A 443 15.03 -1.26 4.07
C GLY A 443 16.12 -0.61 3.22
N ALA A 444 17.32 -1.20 3.25
CA ALA A 444 18.51 -0.67 2.59
C ALA A 444 18.79 -1.40 1.27
N ALA A 445 19.19 -0.66 0.23
CA ALA A 445 19.67 -1.26 -1.02
C ALA A 445 20.94 -2.10 -0.80
N GLY A 446 20.94 -3.30 -1.35
CA GLY A 446 22.05 -4.24 -1.26
C GLY A 446 23.11 -3.98 -2.33
N THR A 447 24.38 -4.18 -1.97
CA THR A 447 25.50 -4.16 -2.90
C THR A 447 25.96 -5.58 -3.25
N TYR A 448 26.22 -5.85 -4.53
CA TYR A 448 26.43 -7.20 -5.06
C TYR A 448 27.66 -7.28 -5.97
N GLN A 449 28.70 -8.03 -5.61
CA GLN A 449 29.86 -8.23 -6.49
C GLN A 449 29.46 -8.80 -7.86
N TYR A 450 30.16 -8.40 -8.93
CA TYR A 450 30.00 -8.98 -10.26
C TYR A 450 30.62 -10.38 -10.28
N CYS A 451 31.84 -10.51 -9.80
CA CYS A 451 32.56 -11.78 -9.63
C CYS A 451 33.16 -11.87 -8.23
N ALA A 452 33.45 -13.09 -7.75
CA ALA A 452 34.19 -13.27 -6.50
C ALA A 452 35.68 -12.86 -6.60
N THR A 453 36.17 -12.65 -7.83
CA THR A 453 37.54 -12.28 -8.21
C THR A 453 37.50 -11.15 -9.23
N GLY A 454 38.51 -10.29 -9.27
CA GLY A 454 38.65 -9.19 -10.23
C GLY A 454 39.01 -9.64 -11.65
N ASP A 455 38.31 -10.63 -12.21
CA ASP A 455 38.49 -11.19 -13.55
C ASP A 455 37.16 -11.64 -14.16
N ASP A 456 37.17 -12.30 -15.32
CA ASP A 456 35.96 -12.83 -15.97
C ASP A 456 35.58 -14.25 -15.51
N SER A 457 36.31 -14.85 -14.56
CA SER A 457 36.19 -16.29 -14.27
C SER A 457 34.82 -16.71 -13.72
N CYS A 458 34.06 -15.76 -13.17
CA CYS A 458 32.69 -15.99 -12.72
C CYS A 458 31.66 -16.05 -13.86
N ASN A 459 32.07 -15.91 -15.13
CA ASN A 459 31.19 -15.91 -16.28
C ASN A 459 31.69 -16.89 -17.37
N GLY A 460 31.14 -18.10 -17.40
CA GLY A 460 31.31 -19.07 -18.50
C GLY A 460 32.66 -19.78 -18.59
N GLY A 461 33.77 -19.19 -18.13
CA GLY A 461 35.09 -19.85 -18.17
C GLY A 461 36.29 -18.92 -17.96
N THR A 462 37.45 -19.31 -18.49
CA THR A 462 38.69 -18.55 -18.38
C THR A 462 38.61 -17.20 -19.12
N SER A 463 39.13 -16.14 -18.49
CA SER A 463 39.30 -14.81 -19.11
C SER A 463 40.08 -14.91 -20.45
N PRO A 464 39.73 -14.14 -21.51
CA PRO A 464 38.74 -13.06 -21.55
C PRO A 464 37.37 -13.54 -22.11
N GLY A 465 36.56 -14.18 -21.27
CA GLY A 465 35.27 -14.76 -21.67
C GLY A 465 34.19 -13.72 -22.01
N LEU A 466 33.25 -14.12 -22.87
CA LEU A 466 32.08 -13.32 -23.23
C LEU A 466 31.09 -13.26 -22.06
N LEU A 467 30.77 -12.05 -21.57
CA LEU A 467 29.75 -11.87 -20.53
C LEU A 467 28.36 -12.28 -21.04
N ASP A 468 27.85 -13.38 -20.50
CA ASP A 468 26.66 -14.10 -20.96
C ASP A 468 25.67 -14.48 -19.84
N GLY A 469 26.09 -14.38 -18.58
CA GLY A 469 25.28 -14.65 -17.40
C GLY A 469 25.21 -16.11 -16.94
N PHE A 470 25.95 -17.04 -17.57
CA PHE A 470 25.87 -18.48 -17.27
C PHE A 470 26.89 -19.00 -16.26
N GLY A 471 27.70 -18.13 -15.64
CA GLY A 471 28.67 -18.51 -14.60
C GLY A 471 28.26 -18.10 -13.16
N PRO A 472 29.07 -18.46 -12.14
CA PRO A 472 28.77 -18.25 -10.73
C PRO A 472 28.94 -16.77 -10.29
N SER A 473 28.06 -15.89 -10.75
CA SER A 473 28.01 -14.48 -10.37
C SER A 473 26.97 -14.20 -9.26
N PRO A 474 27.34 -13.46 -8.18
CA PRO A 474 26.40 -13.06 -7.13
C PRO A 474 25.23 -12.20 -7.62
N MET A 475 25.45 -11.25 -8.54
CA MET A 475 24.36 -10.37 -9.03
C MET A 475 23.39 -11.07 -9.99
N PHE A 476 23.87 -11.96 -10.86
CA PHE A 476 23.00 -12.76 -11.73
C PHE A 476 22.17 -13.72 -10.88
N THR A 477 22.79 -14.35 -9.87
CA THR A 477 22.08 -15.15 -8.87
C THR A 477 21.03 -14.33 -8.13
N ALA A 478 21.36 -13.10 -7.69
CA ALA A 478 20.43 -12.23 -6.99
C ALA A 478 19.18 -11.91 -7.84
N CYS A 479 19.35 -11.43 -9.07
CA CYS A 479 18.21 -11.19 -9.96
C CYS A 479 17.43 -12.49 -10.24
N ALA A 480 18.10 -13.57 -10.67
CA ALA A 480 17.44 -14.83 -11.04
C ALA A 480 16.75 -15.53 -9.85
N SER A 481 17.10 -15.20 -8.61
CA SER A 481 16.43 -15.69 -7.40
C SER A 481 15.14 -14.95 -7.04
N SER A 482 14.89 -13.77 -7.64
CA SER A 482 13.68 -12.99 -7.37
C SER A 482 12.48 -13.55 -8.14
N THR A 483 11.32 -13.56 -7.50
CA THR A 483 10.03 -13.93 -8.08
C THR A 483 9.02 -12.77 -8.01
N LEU A 484 9.50 -11.52 -7.92
CA LEU A 484 8.65 -10.33 -7.86
C LEU A 484 7.68 -10.29 -9.05
N ALA A 485 6.40 -10.01 -8.78
CA ALA A 485 5.31 -10.05 -9.77
C ALA A 485 5.22 -11.36 -10.61
N GLY A 486 5.79 -12.47 -10.11
CA GLY A 486 5.84 -13.75 -10.84
C GLY A 486 6.73 -13.75 -12.09
N ARG A 487 7.54 -12.71 -12.31
CA ARG A 487 8.36 -12.55 -13.52
C ARG A 487 9.74 -13.22 -13.38
N SER A 488 10.37 -13.51 -14.52
CA SER A 488 11.77 -13.94 -14.59
C SER A 488 12.68 -12.73 -14.70
N TRP A 489 13.63 -12.58 -13.77
CA TRP A 489 14.44 -11.37 -13.63
C TRP A 489 15.91 -11.60 -13.99
N ARG A 490 16.50 -10.66 -14.75
CA ARG A 490 17.91 -10.62 -15.14
C ARG A 490 18.57 -9.29 -14.79
N VAL A 491 19.90 -9.28 -14.82
CA VAL A 491 20.69 -8.03 -14.74
C VAL A 491 20.55 -7.28 -16.08
N PRO A 492 20.35 -5.94 -16.08
CA PRO A 492 20.21 -5.16 -17.30
C PRO A 492 21.53 -4.96 -18.05
N THR A 493 21.45 -4.75 -19.37
CA THR A 493 22.56 -4.26 -20.18
C THR A 493 22.78 -2.76 -19.98
N LEU A 494 23.94 -2.25 -20.41
CA LEU A 494 24.28 -0.83 -20.30
C LEU A 494 23.33 0.05 -21.11
N ALA A 495 22.80 -0.44 -22.24
CA ALA A 495 21.88 0.30 -23.09
C ALA A 495 20.50 0.47 -22.41
N GLU A 496 19.95 -0.61 -21.87
CA GLU A 496 18.67 -0.63 -21.16
C GLU A 496 18.71 0.27 -19.92
N LEU A 497 19.77 0.14 -19.11
CA LEU A 497 19.94 0.98 -17.92
C LEU A 497 20.21 2.47 -18.28
N SER A 498 20.84 2.74 -19.42
CA SER A 498 21.02 4.12 -19.92
C SER A 498 19.70 4.77 -20.32
N GLU A 499 18.83 4.05 -21.03
CA GLU A 499 17.50 4.55 -21.37
C GLU A 499 16.59 4.67 -20.15
N LEU A 500 16.69 3.75 -19.17
CA LEU A 500 15.99 3.91 -17.90
C LEU A 500 16.44 5.19 -17.16
N ALA A 501 17.75 5.41 -17.05
CA ALA A 501 18.30 6.63 -16.45
C ALA A 501 17.93 7.90 -17.25
N ARG A 502 17.70 7.78 -18.55
CA ARG A 502 17.21 8.87 -19.41
C ARG A 502 15.77 9.24 -19.08
N SER A 503 14.88 8.27 -19.01
CA SER A 503 13.48 8.44 -18.64
C SER A 503 13.30 8.88 -17.18
N TYR A 504 14.12 8.35 -16.27
CA TYR A 504 14.11 8.70 -14.85
C TYR A 504 14.31 10.22 -14.60
N ARG A 505 15.25 10.86 -15.30
CA ARG A 505 15.48 12.32 -15.21
C ARG A 505 14.26 13.18 -15.58
N ALA A 506 13.24 12.59 -16.20
CA ALA A 506 12.00 13.26 -16.56
C ALA A 506 10.82 12.89 -15.64
N SER A 507 10.93 11.84 -14.81
CA SER A 507 10.02 11.56 -13.70
C SER A 507 10.76 10.75 -12.60
N PRO A 508 11.31 11.41 -11.57
CA PRO A 508 12.22 10.80 -10.60
C PRO A 508 11.51 9.93 -9.55
N ASP A 509 10.18 9.90 -9.56
CA ASP A 509 9.36 9.29 -8.51
C ASP A 509 9.00 7.83 -8.82
N ILE A 510 9.22 7.36 -10.06
CA ILE A 510 8.91 6.00 -10.49
C ILE A 510 9.85 4.98 -9.82
N LEU A 511 11.12 5.35 -9.64
CA LEU A 511 12.19 4.49 -9.10
C LEU A 511 12.77 5.19 -7.84
N PRO A 512 12.17 5.01 -6.66
CA PRO A 512 12.70 5.60 -5.44
C PRO A 512 14.16 5.16 -5.17
N ASP A 513 14.89 6.01 -4.45
CA ASP A 513 16.31 5.83 -4.08
C ASP A 513 17.35 5.69 -5.20
N ILE A 514 16.97 5.59 -6.49
CA ILE A 514 17.91 5.24 -7.57
C ILE A 514 19.05 6.27 -7.81
N MET A 515 18.90 7.50 -7.32
CA MET A 515 19.92 8.57 -7.39
C MET A 515 21.07 8.41 -6.38
N THR A 516 21.02 7.41 -5.49
CA THR A 516 21.92 7.32 -4.32
C THR A 516 23.27 6.63 -4.58
N SER A 517 23.41 5.85 -5.66
CA SER A 517 24.65 5.13 -5.99
C SER A 517 24.79 4.83 -7.49
N TYR A 518 25.89 4.19 -7.87
CA TYR A 518 26.01 3.52 -9.17
C TYR A 518 25.13 2.27 -9.20
N TYR A 519 24.64 1.92 -10.39
CA TYR A 519 23.87 0.70 -10.66
C TYR A 519 24.59 -0.20 -11.68
N TYR A 520 24.52 -1.53 -11.47
CA TYR A 520 25.19 -2.51 -12.32
C TYR A 520 24.58 -2.65 -13.73
N ALA A 521 25.45 -2.82 -14.73
CA ALA A 521 25.08 -3.31 -16.05
C ALA A 521 25.97 -4.51 -16.46
N THR A 522 25.44 -5.43 -17.26
CA THR A 522 26.12 -6.66 -17.71
C THR A 522 27.22 -6.45 -18.75
N THR A 523 27.36 -5.24 -19.30
CA THR A 523 28.17 -5.00 -20.49
C THR A 523 29.67 -4.92 -20.16
N TYR A 524 30.48 -5.64 -20.95
CA TYR A 524 31.94 -5.73 -20.79
C TYR A 524 32.62 -4.36 -20.94
N ALA A 525 33.22 -3.87 -19.86
CA ALA A 525 34.25 -2.83 -19.95
C ALA A 525 35.51 -3.44 -20.57
N ALA A 526 36.27 -2.68 -21.36
CA ALA A 526 37.37 -3.20 -22.19
C ALA A 526 38.54 -3.87 -21.42
N ASN A 527 38.51 -3.87 -20.09
CA ASN A 527 39.48 -4.48 -19.18
C ASN A 527 38.80 -5.64 -18.42
N PRO A 528 39.38 -6.87 -18.40
CA PRO A 528 38.82 -8.02 -17.66
C PRO A 528 38.58 -7.75 -16.17
N THR A 529 39.29 -6.81 -15.52
CA THR A 529 39.07 -6.53 -14.09
C THR A 529 37.86 -5.62 -13.80
N ASN A 530 37.19 -5.08 -14.81
CA ASN A 530 36.15 -4.05 -14.65
C ASN A 530 34.83 -4.38 -15.35
N TYR A 531 33.77 -3.69 -14.91
CA TYR A 531 32.46 -3.62 -15.57
C TYR A 531 32.01 -2.14 -15.66
N TYR A 532 30.97 -1.87 -16.46
CA TYR A 532 30.33 -0.55 -16.51
C TYR A 532 29.19 -0.45 -15.48
N GLY A 533 29.22 0.57 -14.63
CA GLY A 533 28.07 1.00 -13.83
C GLY A 533 27.52 2.34 -14.30
N ILE A 534 26.24 2.61 -14.04
CA ILE A 534 25.61 3.92 -14.30
C ILE A 534 25.28 4.61 -12.97
N LEU A 535 25.80 5.82 -12.76
CA LEU A 535 25.27 6.73 -11.74
C LEU A 535 24.11 7.52 -12.35
N PHE A 536 22.93 7.33 -11.77
CA PHE A 536 21.75 8.15 -12.06
C PHE A 536 22.01 9.54 -11.47
N ASN A 537 22.21 10.52 -12.35
CA ASN A 537 22.39 11.93 -12.00
C ASN A 537 21.94 12.80 -13.18
N SER A 538 21.98 14.13 -13.03
CA SER A 538 21.52 15.08 -14.06
C SER A 538 22.20 14.90 -15.43
N SER A 539 23.45 14.46 -15.49
CA SER A 539 24.17 14.18 -16.74
C SER A 539 24.00 12.74 -17.25
N ILE A 540 23.75 11.78 -16.36
CA ILE A 540 24.13 10.35 -16.47
C ILE A 540 25.65 10.21 -16.52
N THR A 541 26.21 9.35 -15.68
CA THR A 541 27.67 9.13 -15.63
C THR A 541 27.99 7.65 -15.62
N ASN A 542 28.65 7.17 -16.68
CA ASN A 542 29.18 5.82 -16.75
C ASN A 542 30.47 5.74 -15.93
N GLY A 543 30.50 4.82 -14.96
CA GLY A 543 31.67 4.53 -14.13
C GLY A 543 32.33 3.21 -14.52
N PHE A 544 33.65 3.16 -14.41
CA PHE A 544 34.41 1.90 -14.43
C PHE A 544 34.58 1.43 -12.98
N LEU A 545 34.07 0.24 -12.68
CA LEU A 545 34.03 -0.30 -11.32
C LEU A 545 34.64 -1.71 -11.29
N ALA A 546 35.21 -2.13 -10.16
CA ALA A 546 35.95 -3.40 -10.04
C ALA A 546 35.00 -4.58 -9.80
N LYS A 547 35.15 -5.69 -10.56
CA LYS A 547 34.20 -6.81 -10.55
C LYS A 547 34.05 -7.49 -9.17
N ASP A 548 35.10 -7.49 -8.37
CA ASP A 548 35.18 -8.04 -7.01
C ASP A 548 34.80 -7.03 -5.91
N SER A 549 34.25 -5.87 -6.25
CA SER A 549 33.89 -4.83 -5.27
C SER A 549 32.38 -4.60 -5.17
N PRO A 550 31.74 -4.81 -4.00
CA PRO A 550 30.32 -4.57 -3.80
C PRO A 550 30.06 -3.07 -3.56
N VAL A 551 30.19 -2.26 -4.62
CA VAL A 551 30.15 -0.78 -4.55
C VAL A 551 28.98 -0.12 -5.29
N ALA A 552 28.33 -0.84 -6.20
CA ALA A 552 27.08 -0.42 -6.84
C ALA A 552 25.87 -1.16 -6.24
N PHE A 553 24.67 -0.62 -6.46
CA PHE A 553 23.38 -1.27 -6.21
C PHE A 553 22.89 -2.01 -7.45
N LEU A 554 21.94 -2.93 -7.27
CA LEU A 554 21.42 -3.78 -8.33
C LEU A 554 19.93 -3.51 -8.55
N LEU A 555 19.56 -3.14 -9.78
CA LEU A 555 18.18 -3.08 -10.24
C LEU A 555 18.02 -4.13 -11.33
N CYS A 556 17.03 -5.01 -11.22
CA CYS A 556 16.80 -6.08 -12.18
C CYS A 556 15.73 -5.69 -13.20
N VAL A 557 15.76 -6.36 -14.35
CA VAL A 557 14.83 -6.18 -15.46
C VAL A 557 14.28 -7.53 -15.93
N SER A 558 13.06 -7.51 -16.46
CA SER A 558 12.36 -8.63 -17.07
C SER A 558 12.06 -8.27 -18.52
N ASP A 559 12.21 -9.23 -19.42
CA ASP A 559 11.79 -9.08 -20.82
C ASP A 559 10.25 -9.03 -20.92
N GLY A 560 9.75 -8.12 -21.77
CA GLY A 560 8.31 -7.87 -21.91
C GLY A 560 7.76 -6.88 -20.88
N MET A 561 6.71 -6.15 -21.28
CA MET A 561 5.81 -5.44 -20.36
C MET A 561 4.92 -6.41 -19.60
#